data_AF-X1E0J1-F1
#
_entry.id   AF-X1E0J1-F1
#
_cell.length_a   1.000
_cell.length_b   1.000
_cell.length_c   1.000
_cell.angle_alpha   90.00
_cell.angle_beta   90.00
_cell.angle_gamma   90.00
#
_symmetry.space_group_name_H-M   'P 1'
#
loop_
_entity.id
_entity.type
_entity.pdbx_description
1 polymer ?
#
loop_
_entity_poly.entity_id
_entity_poly.type
_entity_poly.pdbx_seq_one_letter_code
_entity_poly.pdbx_strand_id
1 'polypeptide(L)'
;MNTSGISEMKIGYDDLDRSAYAKVTGIPLQAGHVSIIGGFSGSTEGAAIVCVAGALQCLLAHCGDLINPSAVHSRVRSAVTRDLIWVRSLALQALNQNSSLILAATGGDHPAAGPGTRQYFYEAAAGFIACTVCGGHPLEGTRKFTVGKKENFGSPLESRWMGEVSKGSAGLSREKANEIVKYLLGKYEANLENAPEGFVFEELYDLEKMKPRTAYLDLYKELRDEMAEEGLSFNP
;
A
#
# COMPACT_ATOMS: atom_id res chain seq x y z
N MET A 1 -8.40 16.49 3.85
CA MET A 1 -9.46 15.81 4.64
C MET A 1 -9.69 14.44 4.02
N ASN A 2 -10.09 13.44 4.82
CA ASN A 2 -10.32 12.09 4.30
C ASN A 2 -11.81 11.71 4.45
N THR A 3 -12.33 11.02 3.43
CA THR A 3 -13.67 10.42 3.43
C THR A 3 -13.57 9.01 2.84
N SER A 4 -14.43 8.10 3.28
CA SER A 4 -14.39 6.71 2.82
C SER A 4 -15.76 6.19 2.44
N GLY A 5 -15.83 5.46 1.34
CA GLY A 5 -16.99 4.62 1.04
C GLY A 5 -17.03 3.39 1.95
N ILE A 6 -18.25 2.93 2.26
CA ILE A 6 -18.47 1.72 3.04
C ILE A 6 -18.48 0.52 2.08
N SER A 7 -17.70 -0.51 2.41
CA SER A 7 -17.61 -1.74 1.61
C SER A 7 -18.93 -2.55 1.65
N GLU A 8 -19.55 -2.93 0.54
CA GLU A 8 -19.29 -2.50 -0.84
C GLU A 8 -20.35 -1.51 -1.31
N MET A 9 -19.94 -0.55 -2.15
CA MET A 9 -20.78 0.42 -2.85
C MET A 9 -21.83 1.13 -1.96
N LYS A 10 -21.47 1.46 -0.72
CA LYS A 10 -22.33 2.18 0.23
C LYS A 10 -21.66 3.47 0.69
N ILE A 11 -22.48 4.39 1.20
CA ILE A 11 -22.06 5.71 1.68
C ILE A 11 -22.78 6.01 2.99
N GLY A 12 -22.06 6.60 3.95
CA GLY A 12 -22.64 7.15 5.17
C GLY A 12 -22.89 8.66 5.05
N TYR A 13 -23.87 9.18 5.80
CA TYR A 13 -24.15 10.62 5.85
C TYR A 13 -22.97 11.43 6.39
N ASP A 14 -22.28 10.92 7.43
CA ASP A 14 -21.09 11.56 7.99
C ASP A 14 -19.99 11.80 6.94
N ASP A 15 -19.82 10.86 6.00
CA ASP A 15 -18.83 10.95 4.93
C ASP A 15 -19.24 11.95 3.84
N LEU A 16 -20.54 12.11 3.60
CA LEU A 16 -21.09 13.15 2.72
C LEU A 16 -20.97 14.54 3.34
N ASP A 17 -21.21 14.67 4.64
CA ASP A 17 -21.06 15.94 5.36
C ASP A 17 -19.60 16.40 5.33
N ARG A 18 -18.64 15.47 5.51
CA ARG A 18 -17.21 15.75 5.33
C ARG A 18 -16.88 16.18 3.90
N SER A 19 -17.42 15.49 2.90
CA SER A 19 -17.26 15.87 1.49
C SER A 19 -17.79 17.28 1.23
N ALA A 20 -19.01 17.58 1.68
CA ALA A 20 -19.63 18.89 1.51
C ALA A 20 -18.82 20.00 2.20
N TYR A 21 -18.37 19.75 3.44
CA TYR A 21 -17.51 20.66 4.18
C TYR A 21 -16.19 20.93 3.43
N ALA A 22 -15.51 19.88 2.95
CA ALA A 22 -14.28 20.01 2.19
C ALA A 22 -14.47 20.86 0.92
N LYS A 23 -15.57 20.65 0.19
CA LYS A 23 -15.86 21.45 -1.02
C LYS A 23 -16.16 22.92 -0.69
N VAL A 24 -16.93 23.20 0.35
CA VAL A 24 -17.26 24.59 0.75
C VAL A 24 -16.02 25.34 1.24
N THR A 25 -15.13 24.66 1.96
CA THR A 25 -13.92 25.26 2.52
C THR A 25 -12.73 25.27 1.56
N GLY A 26 -12.81 24.57 0.42
CA GLY A 26 -11.71 24.43 -0.54
C GLY A 26 -10.58 23.53 -0.05
N ILE A 27 -10.81 22.68 0.95
CA ILE A 27 -9.80 21.74 1.47
C ILE A 27 -9.70 20.53 0.52
N PRO A 28 -8.50 20.12 0.08
CA PRO A 28 -8.34 18.91 -0.71
C PRO A 28 -8.88 17.68 -0.01
N LEU A 29 -9.67 16.90 -0.74
CA LEU A 29 -10.36 15.72 -0.25
C LEU A 29 -9.75 14.45 -0.84
N GLN A 30 -9.25 13.59 0.04
CA GLN A 30 -8.91 12.22 -0.31
C GLN A 30 -10.13 11.33 -0.06
N ALA A 31 -10.60 10.64 -1.10
CA ALA A 31 -11.74 9.73 -1.04
C ALA A 31 -11.28 8.30 -1.32
N GLY A 32 -11.52 7.39 -0.37
CA GLY A 32 -11.10 5.99 -0.47
C GLY A 32 -12.27 5.02 -0.52
N HIS A 33 -12.11 3.92 -1.24
CA HIS A 33 -13.02 2.78 -1.18
C HIS A 33 -12.20 1.48 -1.15
N VAL A 34 -12.64 0.53 -0.32
CA VAL A 34 -11.92 -0.72 -0.10
C VAL A 34 -12.80 -1.88 -0.52
N SER A 35 -12.43 -2.56 -1.60
CA SER A 35 -13.05 -3.83 -2.00
C SER A 35 -12.57 -5.00 -1.14
N ILE A 36 -13.40 -6.00 -0.90
CA ILE A 36 -13.14 -7.10 0.04
C ILE A 36 -13.26 -8.45 -0.69
N ILE A 37 -12.12 -9.11 -0.90
CA ILE A 37 -12.08 -10.50 -1.38
C ILE A 37 -12.67 -11.43 -0.30
N GLY A 38 -13.63 -12.26 -0.71
CA GLY A 38 -14.42 -13.13 0.18
C GLY A 38 -15.49 -12.38 0.99
N GLY A 39 -15.69 -11.08 0.73
CA GLY A 39 -16.82 -10.31 1.24
C GLY A 39 -17.97 -10.24 0.23
N PHE A 40 -18.66 -9.09 0.16
CA PHE A 40 -19.73 -8.89 -0.83
C PHE A 40 -19.21 -8.75 -2.27
N SER A 41 -17.92 -8.43 -2.46
CA SER A 41 -17.28 -8.48 -3.78
C SER A 41 -17.09 -9.91 -4.31
N GLY A 42 -17.23 -10.93 -3.45
CA GLY A 42 -17.09 -12.33 -3.84
C GLY A 42 -15.63 -12.71 -4.16
N SER A 43 -15.34 -12.95 -5.43
CA SER A 43 -14.03 -13.43 -5.90
C SER A 43 -13.02 -12.29 -6.07
N THR A 44 -11.78 -12.66 -6.41
CA THR A 44 -10.71 -11.72 -6.78
C THR A 44 -11.11 -10.83 -7.96
N GLU A 45 -11.74 -11.40 -8.99
CA GLU A 45 -12.24 -10.67 -10.16
C GLU A 45 -13.39 -9.72 -9.77
N GLY A 46 -14.31 -10.18 -8.92
CA GLY A 46 -15.38 -9.34 -8.39
C GLY A 46 -14.84 -8.15 -7.59
N ALA A 47 -13.82 -8.38 -6.76
CA ALA A 47 -13.13 -7.31 -6.04
C ALA A 47 -12.44 -6.31 -6.98
N ALA A 48 -11.87 -6.75 -8.10
CA ALA A 48 -11.31 -5.83 -9.10
C ALA A 48 -12.37 -4.93 -9.74
N ILE A 49 -13.54 -5.49 -10.09
CA ILE A 49 -14.67 -4.70 -10.61
C ILE A 49 -15.14 -3.68 -9.57
N VAL A 50 -15.33 -4.13 -8.32
CA VAL A 50 -15.78 -3.26 -7.23
C VAL A 50 -14.73 -2.20 -6.88
N CYS A 51 -13.44 -2.50 -6.98
CA CYS A 51 -12.37 -1.53 -6.77
C CYS A 51 -12.45 -0.36 -7.76
N VAL A 52 -12.68 -0.64 -9.05
CA VAL A 52 -12.89 0.39 -10.07
C VAL A 52 -14.20 1.14 -9.82
N ALA A 53 -15.29 0.43 -9.51
CA ALA A 53 -16.58 1.05 -9.21
C ALA A 53 -16.52 1.98 -7.97
N GLY A 54 -15.79 1.55 -6.95
CA GLY A 54 -15.53 2.31 -5.72
C GLY A 54 -14.73 3.58 -5.99
N ALA A 55 -13.72 3.52 -6.85
CA ALA A 55 -12.99 4.72 -7.29
C ALA A 55 -13.92 5.73 -8.00
N LEU A 56 -14.84 5.25 -8.86
CA LEU A 56 -15.84 6.10 -9.51
C LEU A 56 -16.84 6.66 -8.50
N GLN A 57 -17.24 5.90 -7.48
CA GLN A 57 -18.08 6.40 -6.39
C GLN A 57 -17.35 7.52 -5.60
N CYS A 58 -16.07 7.34 -5.29
CA CYS A 58 -15.25 8.36 -4.64
C CYS A 58 -15.17 9.66 -5.45
N LEU A 59 -15.11 9.54 -6.78
CA LEU A 59 -15.16 10.70 -7.66
C LEU A 59 -16.55 11.35 -7.67
N LEU A 60 -17.59 10.58 -7.94
CA LEU A 60 -18.93 11.10 -8.26
C LEU A 60 -19.73 11.53 -7.03
N ALA A 61 -19.64 10.77 -5.94
CA ALA A 61 -20.43 11.02 -4.74
C ALA A 61 -19.68 11.90 -3.73
N HIS A 62 -18.37 11.67 -3.59
CA HIS A 62 -17.56 12.41 -2.63
C HIS A 62 -16.88 13.65 -3.24
N CYS A 63 -16.86 13.80 -4.57
CA CYS A 63 -16.11 14.86 -5.26
C CYS A 63 -14.63 14.90 -4.84
N GLY A 64 -14.04 13.72 -4.64
CA GLY A 64 -12.66 13.56 -4.18
C GLY A 64 -11.64 14.09 -5.19
N ASP A 65 -10.64 14.81 -4.69
CA ASP A 65 -9.53 15.33 -5.49
C ASP A 65 -8.41 14.28 -5.64
N LEU A 66 -8.28 13.40 -4.63
CA LEU A 66 -7.36 12.27 -4.59
C LEU A 66 -8.14 10.98 -4.31
N ILE A 67 -8.05 10.00 -5.19
CA ILE A 67 -8.85 8.77 -5.08
C ILE A 67 -7.96 7.63 -4.61
N ASN A 68 -8.35 6.92 -3.56
CA ASN A 68 -7.65 5.72 -3.09
C ASN A 68 -8.45 4.45 -3.47
N PRO A 69 -8.13 3.80 -4.60
CA PRO A 69 -8.65 2.48 -4.93
C PRO A 69 -7.90 1.41 -4.14
N SER A 70 -8.62 0.71 -3.25
CA SER A 70 -8.03 -0.26 -2.34
C SER A 70 -8.76 -1.61 -2.35
N ALA A 71 -8.05 -2.63 -1.87
CA ALA A 71 -8.60 -3.97 -1.69
C ALA A 71 -8.01 -4.64 -0.44
N VAL A 72 -8.82 -5.45 0.25
CA VAL A 72 -8.39 -6.29 1.37
C VAL A 72 -8.94 -7.69 1.26
N HIS A 73 -8.32 -8.63 1.95
CA HIS A 73 -8.83 -9.98 2.08
C HIS A 73 -9.54 -10.14 3.41
N SER A 74 -10.74 -10.70 3.40
CA SER A 74 -11.53 -10.99 4.61
C SER A 74 -10.87 -11.90 5.65
N ARG A 75 -9.85 -12.69 5.26
CA ARG A 75 -9.25 -13.76 6.08
C ARG A 75 -7.76 -13.57 6.32
N VAL A 76 -7.07 -12.87 5.42
CA VAL A 76 -5.60 -12.70 5.47
C VAL A 76 -5.30 -11.31 6.01
N ARG A 77 -4.40 -11.24 6.99
CA ARG A 77 -4.00 -10.00 7.68
C ARG A 77 -2.83 -9.30 6.97
N SER A 78 -2.91 -9.20 5.65
CA SER A 78 -1.97 -8.44 4.81
C SER A 78 -2.76 -7.79 3.68
N ALA A 79 -2.40 -6.55 3.35
CA ALA A 79 -2.87 -5.91 2.12
C ALA A 79 -2.08 -6.34 0.88
N VAL A 80 -0.98 -7.08 1.07
CA VAL A 80 0.01 -7.38 0.03
C VAL A 80 0.02 -8.86 -0.33
N THR A 81 -1.16 -9.48 -0.44
CA THR A 81 -1.25 -10.86 -0.96
C THR A 81 -1.18 -10.86 -2.49
N ARG A 82 -0.84 -12.02 -3.08
CA ARG A 82 -0.83 -12.21 -4.54
C ARG A 82 -2.12 -11.71 -5.22
N ASP A 83 -3.26 -12.08 -4.65
CA ASP A 83 -4.57 -11.72 -5.18
C ASP A 83 -4.83 -10.22 -5.07
N LEU A 84 -4.43 -9.60 -3.95
CA LEU A 84 -4.63 -8.17 -3.72
C LEU A 84 -3.70 -7.29 -4.56
N ILE A 85 -2.46 -7.72 -4.79
CA ILE A 85 -1.56 -7.08 -5.74
C ILE A 85 -2.21 -7.13 -7.13
N TRP A 86 -2.70 -8.30 -7.55
CA TRP A 86 -3.35 -8.46 -8.85
C TRP A 86 -4.57 -7.55 -9.01
N VAL A 87 -5.46 -7.52 -8.01
CA VAL A 87 -6.66 -6.66 -8.00
C VAL A 87 -6.30 -5.19 -8.16
N ARG A 88 -5.35 -4.70 -7.34
CA ARG A 88 -4.93 -3.30 -7.40
C ARG A 88 -4.25 -2.98 -8.73
N SER A 89 -3.34 -3.84 -9.20
CA SER A 89 -2.66 -3.64 -10.48
C SER A 89 -3.65 -3.52 -11.63
N LEU A 90 -4.68 -4.36 -11.67
CA LEU A 90 -5.71 -4.31 -12.71
C LEU A 90 -6.56 -3.03 -12.61
N ALA A 91 -7.03 -2.70 -11.40
CA ALA A 91 -7.84 -1.52 -11.17
C ALA A 91 -7.09 -0.22 -11.49
N LEU A 92 -5.83 -0.09 -11.05
CA LEU A 92 -4.98 1.06 -11.34
C LEU A 92 -4.72 1.22 -12.84
N GLN A 93 -4.43 0.12 -13.55
CA GLN A 93 -4.25 0.17 -15.01
C GLN A 93 -5.54 0.63 -15.72
N ALA A 94 -6.70 0.07 -15.34
CA ALA A 94 -7.98 0.46 -15.90
C ALA A 94 -8.30 1.93 -15.66
N LEU A 95 -8.11 2.42 -14.42
CA LEU A 95 -8.38 3.81 -14.07
C LEU A 95 -7.42 4.77 -14.79
N ASN A 96 -6.11 4.48 -14.84
CA ASN A 96 -5.14 5.33 -15.53
C ASN A 96 -5.32 5.36 -17.06
N GLN A 97 -5.77 4.26 -17.66
CA GLN A 97 -6.02 4.23 -19.12
C GLN A 97 -7.29 4.99 -19.52
N ASN A 98 -8.26 5.10 -18.61
CA ASN A 98 -9.59 5.63 -18.94
C ASN A 98 -9.94 6.93 -18.21
N SER A 99 -9.03 7.47 -17.41
CA SER A 99 -9.25 8.70 -16.64
C SER A 99 -7.94 9.45 -16.39
N SER A 100 -8.04 10.66 -15.84
CA SER A 100 -6.89 11.47 -15.40
C SER A 100 -6.91 11.68 -13.88
N LEU A 101 -7.41 10.68 -13.15
CA LEU A 101 -7.51 10.74 -11.70
C LEU A 101 -6.14 10.63 -11.04
N ILE A 102 -5.95 11.37 -9.95
CA ILE A 102 -4.81 11.16 -9.06
C ILE A 102 -5.17 9.98 -8.15
N LEU A 103 -4.48 8.86 -8.33
CA LEU A 103 -4.74 7.61 -7.62
C LEU A 103 -3.75 7.44 -6.46
N ALA A 104 -4.16 7.70 -5.22
CA ALA A 104 -3.41 7.38 -4.01
C ALA A 104 -3.36 5.85 -3.83
N ALA A 105 -2.34 5.23 -4.40
CA ALA A 105 -2.24 3.78 -4.47
C ALA A 105 -1.47 3.22 -3.26
N THR A 106 -2.23 2.57 -2.38
CA THR A 106 -1.79 1.99 -1.11
C THR A 106 -1.58 0.48 -1.24
N GLY A 107 -0.59 0.09 -2.05
CA GLY A 107 -0.34 -1.32 -2.36
C GLY A 107 0.57 -2.05 -1.37
N GLY A 108 1.56 -1.35 -0.81
CA GLY A 108 2.60 -1.91 0.08
C GLY A 108 2.56 -1.36 1.50
N ASP A 109 1.49 -0.65 1.86
CA ASP A 109 1.41 0.14 3.08
C ASP A 109 0.87 -0.66 4.27
N HIS A 110 0.23 -1.82 4.09
CA HIS A 110 -0.22 -2.69 5.18
C HIS A 110 0.33 -4.13 5.10
N PRO A 111 1.64 -4.32 5.30
CA PRO A 111 2.22 -5.66 5.40
C PRO A 111 1.71 -6.41 6.65
N ALA A 112 1.71 -7.74 6.59
CA ALA A 112 1.43 -8.59 7.76
C ALA A 112 2.56 -8.54 8.78
N ALA A 113 3.81 -8.54 8.31
CA ALA A 113 4.97 -8.43 9.16
C ALA A 113 5.05 -7.07 9.86
N GLY A 114 5.85 -6.98 10.92
CA GLY A 114 6.15 -5.71 11.60
C GLY A 114 7.49 -5.08 11.24
N PRO A 115 7.69 -3.81 11.64
CA PRO A 115 8.92 -3.05 11.42
C PRO A 115 10.18 -3.79 11.84
N GLY A 116 11.29 -3.55 11.14
CA GLY A 116 12.57 -4.19 11.47
C GLY A 116 12.72 -5.64 11.00
N THR A 117 11.84 -6.14 10.14
CA THR A 117 11.88 -7.52 9.63
C THR A 117 12.06 -7.54 8.12
N ARG A 118 12.76 -8.56 7.59
CA ARG A 118 12.91 -8.75 6.12
C ARG A 118 11.56 -8.84 5.42
N GLN A 119 10.64 -9.62 6.00
CA GLN A 119 9.33 -9.82 5.43
C GLN A 119 8.57 -8.50 5.25
N TYR A 120 8.66 -7.57 6.19
CA TYR A 120 8.04 -6.25 6.06
C TYR A 120 8.52 -5.51 4.81
N PHE A 121 9.84 -5.47 4.61
CA PHE A 121 10.43 -4.81 3.46
C PHE A 121 10.09 -5.50 2.15
N TYR A 122 10.04 -6.83 2.12
CA TYR A 122 9.62 -7.59 0.94
C TYR A 122 8.15 -7.37 0.59
N GLU A 123 7.25 -7.40 1.57
CA GLU A 123 5.82 -7.10 1.39
C GLU A 123 5.64 -5.66 0.89
N ALA A 124 6.26 -4.69 1.56
CA ALA A 124 6.20 -3.29 1.14
C ALA A 124 6.74 -3.09 -0.28
N ALA A 125 7.88 -3.68 -0.60
CA ALA A 125 8.48 -3.57 -1.93
C ALA A 125 7.57 -4.15 -3.01
N ALA A 126 7.04 -5.37 -2.81
CA ALA A 126 6.16 -6.02 -3.78
C ALA A 126 4.92 -5.16 -4.10
N GLY A 127 4.30 -4.58 -3.06
CA GLY A 127 3.14 -3.71 -3.22
C GLY A 127 3.46 -2.40 -3.93
N PHE A 128 4.53 -1.71 -3.54
CA PHE A 128 4.89 -0.41 -4.15
C PHE A 128 5.39 -0.56 -5.58
N ILE A 129 6.21 -1.58 -5.89
CA ILE A 129 6.64 -1.87 -7.27
C ILE A 129 5.42 -2.03 -8.18
N ALA A 130 4.49 -2.90 -7.77
CA ALA A 130 3.28 -3.18 -8.54
C ALA A 130 2.40 -1.93 -8.72
N CYS A 131 2.21 -1.13 -7.67
CA CYS A 131 1.43 0.10 -7.75
C CYS A 131 2.09 1.14 -8.65
N THR A 132 3.39 1.39 -8.51
CA THR A 132 4.11 2.40 -9.30
C THR A 132 4.04 2.11 -10.80
N VAL A 133 4.32 0.88 -11.23
CA VAL A 133 4.30 0.55 -12.67
C VAL A 133 2.88 0.50 -13.27
N CYS A 134 1.86 0.39 -12.43
CA CYS A 134 0.46 0.45 -12.82
C CYS A 134 -0.12 1.88 -12.81
N GLY A 135 0.71 2.89 -12.56
CA GLY A 135 0.32 4.32 -12.53
C GLY A 135 -0.31 4.76 -11.21
N GLY A 136 -0.09 4.01 -10.12
CA GLY A 136 -0.43 4.45 -8.78
C GLY A 136 0.54 5.53 -8.28
N HIS A 137 0.05 6.40 -7.40
CA HIS A 137 0.83 7.44 -6.72
C HIS A 137 1.03 7.01 -5.25
N PRO A 138 2.23 6.52 -4.87
CA PRO A 138 2.53 6.14 -3.49
C PRO A 138 2.63 7.39 -2.61
N LEU A 139 1.60 7.66 -1.81
CA LEU A 139 1.49 8.88 -0.99
C LEU A 139 1.35 8.59 0.50
N GLU A 140 1.05 7.34 0.87
CA GLU A 140 0.78 6.95 2.26
C GLU A 140 1.91 6.08 2.80
N GLY A 141 2.37 6.40 4.00
CA GLY A 141 3.44 5.65 4.66
C GLY A 141 3.01 4.23 5.03
N THR A 142 3.99 3.36 5.23
CA THR A 142 3.74 1.97 5.61
C THR A 142 3.42 1.83 7.10
N ARG A 143 2.45 0.98 7.44
CA ARG A 143 2.13 0.57 8.80
C ARG A 143 1.73 -0.91 8.82
N LYS A 144 2.05 -1.63 9.89
CA LYS A 144 1.61 -3.02 10.05
C LYS A 144 0.08 -3.14 9.95
N PHE A 145 -0.42 -4.18 9.26
CA PHE A 145 -1.85 -4.41 9.04
C PHE A 145 -2.61 -4.56 10.36
N THR A 146 -2.08 -5.38 11.27
CA THR A 146 -2.63 -5.56 12.62
C THR A 146 -1.75 -4.84 13.62
N VAL A 147 -2.18 -3.66 14.06
CA VAL A 147 -1.57 -2.98 15.21
C VAL A 147 -2.11 -3.68 16.44
N GLY A 148 -1.27 -4.52 17.06
CA GLY A 148 -1.62 -5.30 18.24
C GLY A 148 -1.74 -4.42 19.50
N LYS A 149 -1.36 -4.98 20.66
CA LYS A 149 -1.38 -4.26 21.94
C LYS A 149 -0.16 -3.37 22.18
N LYS A 150 0.89 -3.52 21.39
CA LYS A 150 2.11 -2.72 21.54
C LYS A 150 1.99 -1.47 20.68
N GLU A 151 2.33 -0.34 21.27
CA GLU A 151 2.37 0.96 20.61
C GLU A 151 3.68 1.12 19.84
N ASN A 152 3.79 2.19 19.05
CA ASN A 152 5.03 2.62 18.39
C ASN A 152 5.62 1.64 17.35
N PHE A 153 4.77 0.90 16.64
CA PHE A 153 5.15 0.10 15.45
C PHE A 153 5.27 0.96 14.18
N GLY A 154 6.21 1.89 14.17
CA GLY A 154 6.53 2.66 12.97
C GLY A 154 7.89 3.32 13.08
N SER A 155 8.63 3.38 11.97
CA SER A 155 9.89 4.11 11.92
C SER A 155 10.04 4.90 10.61
N PRO A 156 10.92 5.91 10.58
CA PRO A 156 11.22 6.64 9.36
C PRO A 156 11.84 5.79 8.24
N LEU A 157 12.48 4.66 8.59
CA LEU A 157 13.22 3.87 7.62
C LEU A 157 12.30 3.10 6.66
N GLU A 158 11.12 2.65 7.11
CA GLU A 158 10.14 2.05 6.20
C GLU A 158 9.54 3.09 5.24
N SER A 159 9.37 4.33 5.69
CA SER A 159 8.92 5.42 4.80
C SER A 159 9.98 5.76 3.74
N ARG A 160 11.26 5.70 4.10
CA ARG A 160 12.37 5.82 3.14
C ARG A 160 12.36 4.67 2.14
N TRP A 161 12.16 3.45 2.61
CA TRP A 161 12.06 2.26 1.76
C TRP A 161 10.97 2.40 0.71
N MET A 162 9.77 2.84 1.11
CA MET A 162 8.67 3.12 0.17
C MET A 162 9.12 4.10 -0.91
N GLY A 163 9.73 5.23 -0.52
CA GLY A 163 10.16 6.25 -1.47
C GLY A 163 11.23 5.74 -2.44
N GLU A 164 12.24 5.03 -1.93
CA GLU A 164 13.33 4.46 -2.72
C GLU A 164 12.83 3.38 -3.68
N VAL A 165 12.01 2.43 -3.22
CA VAL A 165 11.45 1.38 -4.07
C VAL A 165 10.52 1.98 -5.12
N SER A 166 9.66 2.93 -4.74
CA SER A 166 8.76 3.59 -5.70
C SER A 166 9.55 4.35 -6.77
N LYS A 167 10.57 5.13 -6.37
CA LYS A 167 11.45 5.85 -7.31
C LYS A 167 12.21 4.87 -8.21
N GLY A 168 12.75 3.79 -7.65
CA GLY A 168 13.49 2.77 -8.40
C GLY A 168 12.62 1.92 -9.33
N SER A 169 11.32 1.84 -9.06
CA SER A 169 10.34 1.17 -9.91
C SER A 169 9.87 2.05 -11.06
N ALA A 170 10.03 3.37 -10.96
CA ALA A 170 9.62 4.29 -12.01
C ALA A 170 10.43 4.03 -13.29
N GLY A 171 9.72 3.75 -14.39
CA GLY A 171 10.33 3.45 -15.68
C GLY A 171 10.60 1.97 -15.95
N LEU A 172 10.36 1.07 -14.97
CA LEU A 172 10.36 -0.37 -15.24
C LEU A 172 9.19 -0.74 -16.17
N SER A 173 9.41 -1.76 -17.01
CA SER A 173 8.31 -2.39 -17.74
C SER A 173 7.46 -3.21 -16.77
N ARG A 174 6.18 -3.41 -17.10
CA ARG A 174 5.26 -4.22 -16.27
C ARG A 174 5.73 -5.69 -16.20
N GLU A 175 6.36 -6.19 -17.25
CA GLU A 175 6.92 -7.53 -17.32
C GLU A 175 8.06 -7.69 -16.31
N LYS A 176 9.04 -6.78 -16.33
CA LYS A 176 10.16 -6.82 -15.38
C LYS A 176 9.68 -6.62 -13.94
N ALA A 177 8.75 -5.69 -13.72
CA ALA A 177 8.15 -5.51 -12.39
C ALA A 177 7.42 -6.76 -11.90
N ASN A 178 6.70 -7.46 -12.77
CA ASN A 178 6.02 -8.71 -12.44
C ASN A 178 7.00 -9.84 -12.10
N GLU A 179 8.18 -9.90 -12.73
CA GLU A 179 9.25 -10.83 -12.34
C GLU A 179 9.74 -10.55 -10.92
N ILE A 180 10.06 -9.30 -10.61
CA ILE A 180 10.54 -8.89 -9.27
C ILE A 180 9.46 -9.16 -8.21
N VAL A 181 8.20 -8.81 -8.50
CA VAL A 181 7.08 -9.06 -7.57
C VAL A 181 6.88 -10.55 -7.32
N LYS A 182 7.03 -11.41 -8.33
CA LYS A 182 6.96 -12.87 -8.16
C LYS A 182 8.13 -13.40 -7.33
N TYR A 183 9.34 -12.88 -7.54
CA TYR A 183 10.49 -13.20 -6.70
C TYR A 183 10.20 -12.86 -5.23
N LEU A 184 9.71 -11.66 -4.96
CA LEU A 184 9.36 -11.19 -3.61
C LEU A 184 8.23 -12.02 -2.98
N LEU A 185 7.16 -12.32 -3.74
CA LEU A 185 6.07 -13.18 -3.27
C LEU A 185 6.61 -14.54 -2.79
N GLY A 186 7.57 -15.12 -3.51
CA GLY A 186 8.22 -16.37 -3.11
C GLY A 186 8.98 -16.30 -1.78
N LYS A 187 9.31 -15.10 -1.28
CA LYS A 187 10.00 -14.90 0.01
C LYS A 187 9.05 -14.82 1.21
N TYR A 188 7.78 -14.45 1.01
CA TYR A 188 6.88 -14.18 2.14
C TYR A 188 5.49 -14.81 2.04
N GLU A 189 4.98 -15.18 0.86
CA GLU A 189 3.56 -15.52 0.72
C GLU A 189 3.15 -16.74 1.57
N ALA A 190 4.08 -17.69 1.75
CA ALA A 190 3.88 -18.85 2.60
C ALA A 190 3.87 -18.53 4.11
N ASN A 191 4.35 -17.36 4.52
CA ASN A 191 4.49 -16.95 5.92
C ASN A 191 3.49 -15.84 6.33
N LEU A 192 2.47 -15.54 5.52
CA LEU A 192 1.51 -14.49 5.81
C LEU A 192 0.70 -14.73 7.09
N GLU A 193 0.40 -15.99 7.43
CA GLU A 193 -0.32 -16.32 8.67
C GLU A 193 0.55 -16.18 9.92
N ASN A 194 1.85 -16.45 9.79
CA ASN A 194 2.84 -16.45 10.88
C ASN A 194 3.89 -15.35 10.67
N ALA A 195 3.45 -14.20 10.16
CA ALA A 195 4.34 -13.09 9.86
C ALA A 195 5.05 -12.60 11.14
N PRO A 196 6.33 -12.24 11.05
CA PRO A 196 7.10 -11.83 12.21
C PRO A 196 6.53 -10.54 12.80
N GLU A 197 6.40 -10.50 14.13
CA GLU A 197 5.73 -9.42 14.85
C GLU A 197 6.41 -8.05 14.62
N GLY A 198 7.73 -8.07 14.43
CA GLY A 198 8.57 -6.88 14.33
C GLY A 198 8.90 -6.26 15.68
N PHE A 199 9.43 -5.05 15.61
CA PHE A 199 9.99 -4.32 16.74
C PHE A 199 9.36 -2.93 16.85
N VAL A 200 9.30 -2.40 18.07
CA VAL A 200 8.84 -1.02 18.28
C VAL A 200 9.95 -0.03 17.96
N PHE A 201 9.60 1.24 17.78
CA PHE A 201 10.54 2.31 17.40
C PHE A 201 11.77 2.37 18.33
N GLU A 202 11.57 2.22 19.64
CA GLU A 202 12.61 2.27 20.68
C GLU A 202 13.63 1.12 20.59
N GLU A 203 13.20 -0.01 20.05
CA GLU A 203 14.05 -1.18 19.78
C GLU A 203 14.86 -0.97 18.49
N LEU A 204 14.31 -0.22 17.53
CA LEU A 204 14.93 0.02 16.21
C LEU A 204 15.84 1.26 16.18
N TYR A 205 15.60 2.24 17.05
CA TYR A 205 16.28 3.53 17.04
C TYR A 205 17.01 3.82 18.36
N ASP A 206 18.14 4.50 18.26
CA ASP A 206 18.76 5.24 19.36
C ASP A 206 17.97 6.54 19.53
N LEU A 207 17.19 6.64 20.61
CA LEU A 207 16.29 7.76 20.87
C LEU A 207 17.02 9.07 21.21
N GLU A 208 18.25 9.00 21.72
CA GLU A 208 19.05 10.19 21.99
C GLU A 208 19.60 10.77 20.69
N LYS A 209 20.09 9.89 19.80
CA LYS A 209 20.67 10.31 18.51
C LYS A 209 19.64 10.46 17.39
N MET A 210 18.42 9.96 17.61
CA MET A 210 17.38 9.81 16.59
C MET A 210 17.88 9.13 15.30
N LYS A 211 18.65 8.05 15.47
CA LYS A 211 19.25 7.27 14.37
C LYS A 211 18.88 5.80 14.47
N PRO A 212 18.70 5.09 13.34
CA PRO A 212 18.48 3.65 13.36
C PRO A 212 19.70 2.98 13.98
N ARG A 213 19.47 1.95 14.79
CA ARG A 213 20.55 1.11 15.33
C ARG A 213 21.26 0.39 14.18
N THR A 214 22.53 0.08 14.39
CA THR A 214 23.40 -0.54 13.37
C THR A 214 22.79 -1.78 12.74
N ALA A 215 22.27 -2.72 13.55
CA ALA A 215 21.65 -3.94 13.04
C ALA A 215 20.45 -3.67 12.09
N TYR A 216 19.64 -2.66 12.40
CA TYR A 216 18.50 -2.31 11.57
C TYR A 216 18.92 -1.61 10.27
N LEU A 217 19.91 -0.72 10.36
CA LEU A 217 20.48 -0.06 9.19
C LEU A 217 21.21 -1.03 8.25
N ASP A 218 21.88 -2.04 8.80
CA ASP A 218 22.60 -3.03 7.99
C ASP A 218 21.62 -3.98 7.29
N LEU A 219 20.55 -4.40 7.98
CA LEU A 219 19.42 -5.10 7.34
C LEU A 219 18.86 -4.30 6.16
N TYR A 220 18.64 -3.00 6.34
CA TYR A 220 18.13 -2.12 5.29
C TYR A 220 19.06 -2.06 4.07
N LYS A 221 20.39 -1.92 4.30
CA LYS A 221 21.36 -1.89 3.21
C LYS A 221 21.41 -3.21 2.45
N GLU A 222 21.41 -4.32 3.17
CA GLU A 222 21.41 -5.65 2.55
C GLU A 222 20.20 -5.86 1.63
N LEU A 223 19.01 -5.44 2.08
CA LEU A 223 17.80 -5.51 1.27
C LEU A 223 17.83 -4.57 0.08
N ARG A 224 18.43 -3.38 0.22
CA ARG A 224 18.66 -2.46 -0.89
C ARG A 224 19.58 -3.08 -1.95
N ASP A 225 20.65 -3.73 -1.53
CA ASP A 225 21.59 -4.41 -2.42
C ASP A 225 20.91 -5.61 -3.12
N GLU A 226 20.14 -6.43 -2.38
CA GLU A 226 19.32 -7.51 -2.96
C GLU A 226 18.34 -6.98 -4.02
N MET A 227 17.63 -5.89 -3.73
CA MET A 227 16.70 -5.29 -4.69
C MET A 227 17.43 -4.69 -5.90
N ALA A 228 18.63 -4.15 -5.73
CA ALA A 228 19.44 -3.66 -6.83
C ALA A 228 19.87 -4.80 -7.78
N GLU A 229 20.25 -5.95 -7.22
CA GLU A 229 20.56 -7.17 -7.99
C GLU A 229 19.36 -7.68 -8.79
N GLU A 230 18.15 -7.59 -8.21
CA GLU A 230 16.89 -7.95 -8.90
C GLU A 230 16.48 -6.94 -10.00
N GLY A 231 17.12 -5.77 -10.05
CA GLY A 231 16.98 -4.78 -11.11
C GLY A 231 16.26 -3.49 -10.72
N LEU A 232 16.12 -3.18 -9.43
CA LEU A 232 15.64 -1.87 -8.96
C LEU A 232 16.78 -0.86 -8.93
N SER A 233 16.53 0.36 -9.41
CA SER A 233 17.50 1.44 -9.37
C SER A 233 17.41 2.23 -8.07
N PHE A 234 18.48 2.22 -7.27
CA PHE A 234 18.58 3.05 -6.06
C PHE A 234 19.54 4.22 -6.26
N ASN A 235 19.36 4.98 -7.36
CA ASN A 235 20.16 6.18 -7.61
C ASN A 235 19.71 7.33 -6.68
N PRO A 236 20.67 8.08 -6.08
CA PRO A 236 20.40 9.29 -5.30
C PRO A 236 19.46 10.27 -6.02
#